data_AF-A0A934LNZ8-F1
#
_entry.id   AF-A0A934LNZ8-F1
#
_cell.length_a   1.000
_cell.length_b   1.000
_cell.length_c   1.000
_cell.angle_alpha   90.00
_cell.angle_beta   90.00
_cell.angle_gamma   90.00
#
_symmetry.space_group_name_H-M   'P 1'
#
loop_
_entity.id
_entity.type
_entity.pdbx_description
1 polymer ?
#
loop_
_entity_poly.entity_id
_entity_poly.type
_entity_poly.pdbx_seq_one_letter_code
_entity_poly.pdbx_strand_id
1 'polypeptide(L)'
;MVSLVIITQIEQQYVEKGCQTLGSAFTMLQHRWKDGARDKETALRLLFLAWYSCSEPDFLTGLDEDLGNKAIFINVFTELGGMDCQDPEVCFTVGFMAETFPWCIGDEKSWEQKGLALRTRGRELKPNGYPPAHFEGRGAYGNYFSHMARIGAL
;
A
#
# COMPACT_ATOMS: atom_id res chain seq x y z
N MET A 1 3.57 -0.74 21.08
CA MET A 1 3.27 -1.32 19.76
C MET A 1 1.83 -1.86 19.67
N VAL A 2 0.98 -1.17 18.92
CA VAL A 2 -0.41 -1.56 18.60
C VAL A 2 -0.44 -2.83 17.76
N SER A 3 -1.34 -3.80 17.95
CA SER A 3 -1.41 -5.03 17.13
C SER A 3 -2.04 -4.82 15.74
N LEU A 4 -1.55 -5.53 14.71
CA LEU A 4 -2.16 -5.55 13.38
C LEU A 4 -3.62 -6.04 13.40
N VAL A 5 -3.99 -6.90 14.34
CA VAL A 5 -5.39 -7.36 14.50
C VAL A 5 -6.32 -6.18 14.76
N ILE A 6 -5.92 -5.26 15.62
CA ILE A 6 -6.71 -4.06 15.96
C ILE A 6 -6.80 -3.14 14.74
N ILE A 7 -5.68 -2.93 14.05
CA ILE A 7 -5.65 -2.07 12.85
C ILE A 7 -6.52 -2.69 11.75
N THR A 8 -6.49 -4.00 11.54
CA THR A 8 -7.38 -4.71 10.60
C THR A 8 -8.85 -4.50 10.96
N GLN A 9 -9.24 -4.58 12.24
CA GLN A 9 -10.62 -4.32 12.65
C GLN A 9 -11.07 -2.88 12.36
N ILE A 10 -10.16 -1.91 12.43
CA ILE A 10 -10.44 -0.52 12.08
C ILE A 10 -10.61 -0.37 10.58
N GLU A 11 -9.66 -0.88 9.79
CA GLU A 11 -9.76 -0.85 8.32
C GLU A 11 -10.99 -1.59 7.79
N GLN A 12 -11.43 -2.65 8.46
CA GLN A 12 -12.62 -3.41 8.07
C GLN A 12 -13.91 -2.58 8.18
N GLN A 13 -13.96 -1.59 9.08
CA GLN A 13 -15.11 -0.68 9.17
C GLN A 13 -15.23 0.21 7.92
N TYR A 14 -14.10 0.61 7.34
CA TYR A 14 -14.10 1.26 6.02
C TYR A 14 -14.58 0.29 4.94
N VAL A 15 -14.00 -0.90 4.87
CA VAL A 15 -14.31 -1.89 3.81
C VAL A 15 -15.78 -2.33 3.82
N GLU A 16 -16.36 -2.63 4.98
CA GLU A 16 -17.71 -3.21 5.08
C GLU A 16 -18.80 -2.16 5.18
N LYS A 17 -18.50 -1.01 5.80
CA LYS A 17 -19.51 -0.02 6.20
C LYS A 17 -19.28 1.36 5.63
N GLY A 18 -18.19 1.58 4.89
CA GLY A 18 -17.82 2.89 4.33
C GLY A 18 -17.47 3.92 5.41
N CYS A 19 -17.07 3.49 6.61
CA CYS A 19 -16.69 4.41 7.67
C CYS A 19 -15.32 5.05 7.38
N GLN A 20 -15.18 6.36 7.60
CA GLN A 20 -13.94 7.15 7.46
C GLN A 20 -12.89 6.79 8.53
N THR A 21 -12.39 5.57 8.49
CA THR A 21 -11.56 4.97 9.56
C THR A 21 -10.10 4.77 9.16
N LEU A 22 -9.76 5.00 7.88
CA LEU A 22 -8.42 4.75 7.36
C LEU A 22 -7.38 5.73 7.92
N GLY A 23 -7.76 6.98 8.23
CA GLY A 23 -6.87 7.92 8.93
C GLY A 23 -6.39 7.40 10.28
N SER A 24 -7.31 6.84 11.08
CA SER A 24 -6.97 6.22 12.37
C SER A 24 -6.06 5.01 12.19
N ALA A 25 -6.35 4.15 11.20
CA ALA A 25 -5.50 3.00 10.88
C ALA A 25 -4.10 3.44 10.44
N PHE A 26 -4.01 4.50 9.63
CA PHE A 26 -2.74 5.05 9.16
C PHE A 26 -1.89 5.58 10.30
N THR A 27 -2.44 6.37 11.22
CA THR A 27 -1.74 6.82 12.43
C THR A 27 -1.23 5.64 13.28
N MET A 28 -2.02 4.58 13.40
CA MET A 28 -1.62 3.39 14.16
C MET A 28 -0.48 2.63 13.48
N LEU A 29 -0.47 2.54 12.14
CA LEU A 29 0.63 1.95 11.37
C LEU A 29 1.89 2.81 11.45
N GLN A 30 1.77 4.14 11.37
CA GLN A 30 2.89 5.06 11.58
C GLN A 30 3.52 4.87 12.97
N HIS A 31 2.69 4.75 14.02
CA HIS A 31 3.19 4.46 15.37
C HIS A 31 3.86 3.09 15.47
N ARG A 32 3.27 2.03 14.89
CA ARG A 32 3.93 0.70 14.81
C ARG A 32 5.30 0.79 14.14
N TRP A 33 5.38 1.50 13.02
CA TRP A 33 6.62 1.71 12.29
C TRP A 33 7.63 2.51 13.13
N LYS A 34 7.20 3.59 13.78
CA LYS A 34 8.08 4.36 14.66
C LYS A 34 8.59 3.55 15.86
N ASP A 35 7.76 2.65 16.40
CA ASP A 35 8.10 1.71 17.48
C ASP A 35 9.03 0.56 17.04
N GLY A 36 9.48 0.54 15.77
CA GLY A 36 10.43 -0.46 15.26
C GLY A 36 9.81 -1.72 14.66
N ALA A 37 8.48 -1.79 14.49
CA ALA A 37 7.89 -2.86 13.70
C ALA A 37 8.34 -2.70 12.23
N ARG A 38 9.14 -3.64 11.74
CA ARG A 38 9.67 -3.68 10.36
C ARG A 38 9.17 -4.89 9.56
N ASP A 39 8.04 -5.47 9.98
CA ASP A 39 7.41 -6.56 9.24
C ASP A 39 6.81 -6.08 7.91
N LYS A 40 6.84 -6.97 6.91
CA LYS A 40 6.36 -6.68 5.55
C LYS A 40 4.90 -6.21 5.53
N GLU A 41 4.05 -6.81 6.36
CA GLU A 41 2.62 -6.49 6.43
C GLU A 41 2.38 -5.04 6.86
N THR A 42 3.05 -4.58 7.92
CA THR A 42 3.01 -3.20 8.38
C THR A 42 3.51 -2.25 7.29
N ALA A 43 4.61 -2.59 6.61
CA ALA A 43 5.17 -1.78 5.54
C ALA A 43 4.19 -1.62 4.35
N LEU A 44 3.66 -2.73 3.83
CA LEU A 44 2.75 -2.73 2.68
C LEU A 44 1.47 -1.93 2.94
N ARG A 45 0.87 -2.08 4.12
CA ARG A 45 -0.32 -1.33 4.50
C ARG A 45 -0.02 0.16 4.68
N LEU A 46 1.15 0.49 5.23
CA LEU A 46 1.57 1.88 5.41
C LEU A 46 1.85 2.56 4.05
N LEU A 47 2.51 1.87 3.12
CA LEU A 47 2.69 2.33 1.74
C LEU A 47 1.34 2.56 1.06
N PHE A 48 0.44 1.59 1.16
CA PHE A 48 -0.90 1.69 0.57
C PHE A 48 -1.66 2.89 1.09
N LEU A 49 -1.79 3.09 2.41
CA LEU A 49 -2.55 4.22 2.95
C LEU A 49 -1.90 5.57 2.64
N ALA A 50 -0.56 5.64 2.58
CA ALA A 50 0.15 6.86 2.16
C ALA A 50 -0.11 7.23 0.70
N TRP A 51 -0.24 6.25 -0.19
CA TRP A 51 -0.63 6.47 -1.58
C TRP A 51 -2.14 6.76 -1.70
N TYR A 52 -2.96 6.02 -0.95
CA TYR A 52 -4.41 6.09 -0.99
C TYR A 52 -4.95 7.43 -0.47
N SER A 53 -4.23 8.09 0.44
CA SER A 53 -4.56 9.45 0.92
C SER A 53 -4.53 10.51 -0.18
N CYS A 54 -3.87 10.24 -1.30
CA CYS A 54 -3.82 11.14 -2.46
C CYS A 54 -4.73 10.66 -3.60
N SER A 55 -4.91 9.35 -3.77
CA SER A 55 -5.76 8.83 -4.84
C SER A 55 -7.26 8.94 -4.53
N GLU A 56 -7.64 9.11 -3.26
CA GLU A 56 -9.04 9.19 -2.82
C GLU A 56 -9.31 10.40 -1.92
N PRO A 57 -10.52 10.99 -1.97
CA PRO A 57 -10.92 12.08 -1.09
C PRO A 57 -10.94 11.70 0.40
N ASP A 58 -10.55 12.66 1.24
CA ASP A 58 -10.54 12.57 2.71
C ASP A 58 -11.92 12.25 3.30
N PHE A 59 -13.00 12.84 2.78
CA PHE A 59 -14.36 12.64 3.26
C PHE A 59 -14.89 11.22 2.97
N LEU A 60 -14.18 10.40 2.18
CA LEU A 60 -14.52 8.98 2.01
C LEU A 60 -13.69 8.09 2.93
N THR A 61 -12.42 8.42 3.13
CA THR A 61 -11.45 7.51 3.76
C THR A 61 -11.12 7.89 5.20
N GLY A 62 -11.20 9.18 5.53
CA GLY A 62 -10.63 9.79 6.72
C GLY A 62 -9.11 10.01 6.64
N LEU A 63 -8.49 9.82 5.46
CA LEU A 63 -7.07 10.10 5.24
C LEU A 63 -6.89 11.56 4.86
N ASP A 64 -6.11 12.31 5.64
CA ASP A 64 -5.72 13.67 5.30
C ASP A 64 -4.61 13.65 4.25
N GLU A 65 -4.74 14.48 3.21
CA GLU A 65 -3.71 14.66 2.19
C GLU A 65 -2.60 15.57 2.74
N ASP A 66 -1.59 14.96 3.36
CA ASP A 66 -0.38 15.66 3.79
C ASP A 66 0.80 15.34 2.86
N LEU A 67 1.61 16.36 2.54
CA LEU A 67 2.92 16.21 1.90
C LEU A 67 3.82 15.20 2.64
N GLY A 68 3.64 15.05 3.95
CA GLY A 68 4.31 14.06 4.77
C GLY A 68 4.06 12.61 4.34
N ASN A 69 2.92 12.30 3.73
CA ASN A 69 2.56 10.94 3.34
C ASN A 69 3.46 10.41 2.21
N LYS A 70 3.85 11.28 1.26
CA LYS A 70 4.81 10.93 0.20
C LYS A 70 6.18 10.55 0.76
N ALA A 71 6.65 11.30 1.76
CA ALA A 71 7.92 11.01 2.44
C ALA A 71 7.86 9.68 3.19
N ILE A 72 6.72 9.37 3.84
CA ILE A 72 6.50 8.07 4.48
C ILE A 72 6.57 6.96 3.45
N PHE A 73 5.91 7.11 2.30
CA PHE A 73 5.95 6.12 1.23
C PHE A 73 7.39 5.83 0.82
N ILE A 74 8.16 6.87 0.48
CA ILE A 74 9.54 6.74 0.00
C ILE A 74 10.43 6.06 1.07
N ASN A 75 10.29 6.48 2.33
CA ASN A 75 11.10 5.93 3.42
C ASN A 75 10.81 4.45 3.67
N VAL A 76 9.53 4.08 3.74
CA VAL A 76 9.11 2.69 3.95
C VAL A 76 9.50 1.81 2.76
N PHE A 77 9.38 2.31 1.53
CA PHE A 77 9.79 1.57 0.35
C PHE A 77 11.30 1.34 0.31
N THR A 78 12.09 2.36 0.67
CA THR A 78 13.56 2.24 0.82
C THR A 78 13.93 1.14 1.81
N GLU A 79 13.25 1.07 2.95
CA GLU A 79 13.46 0.04 3.99
C GLU A 79 13.12 -1.38 3.51
N LEU A 80 12.22 -1.51 2.52
CA LEU A 80 11.94 -2.78 1.84
C LEU A 80 12.95 -3.13 0.72
N GLY A 81 14.02 -2.34 0.56
CA GLY A 81 15.03 -2.50 -0.48
C GLY A 81 14.80 -1.63 -1.72
N GLY A 82 13.77 -0.77 -1.72
CA GLY A 82 13.50 0.20 -2.77
C GLY A 82 13.49 -0.42 -4.17
N MET A 83 14.16 0.23 -5.12
CA MET A 83 14.26 -0.24 -6.50
C MET A 83 15.07 -1.54 -6.67
N ASP A 84 15.73 -2.02 -5.63
CA ASP A 84 16.46 -3.31 -5.62
C ASP A 84 15.67 -4.42 -4.92
N CYS A 85 14.44 -4.12 -4.45
CA CYS A 85 13.57 -5.09 -3.79
C CYS A 85 13.36 -6.34 -4.67
N GLN A 86 13.42 -7.50 -4.02
CA GLN A 86 13.24 -8.83 -4.61
C GLN A 86 12.01 -9.56 -4.03
N ASP A 87 11.20 -8.90 -3.21
CA ASP A 87 9.92 -9.49 -2.77
C ASP A 87 8.88 -9.27 -3.89
N PRO A 88 8.32 -10.35 -4.47
CA PRO A 88 7.41 -10.23 -5.60
C PRO A 88 6.12 -9.47 -5.28
N GLU A 89 5.66 -9.51 -4.03
CA GLU A 89 4.44 -8.81 -3.61
C GLU A 89 4.70 -7.31 -3.50
N VAL A 90 5.85 -6.92 -2.93
CA VAL A 90 6.26 -5.51 -2.88
C VAL A 90 6.42 -4.96 -4.29
N CYS A 91 7.15 -5.66 -5.17
CA CYS A 91 7.30 -5.26 -6.57
C CYS A 91 5.93 -5.13 -7.27
N PHE A 92 5.04 -6.07 -7.02
CA PHE A 92 3.69 -6.07 -7.58
C PHE A 92 2.87 -4.87 -7.10
N THR A 93 2.71 -4.66 -5.79
CA THR A 93 1.81 -3.64 -5.26
C THR A 93 2.39 -2.23 -5.41
N VAL A 94 3.69 -2.04 -5.15
CA VAL A 94 4.34 -0.74 -5.33
C VAL A 94 4.40 -0.37 -6.80
N GLY A 95 4.70 -1.36 -7.66
CA GLY A 95 4.66 -1.18 -9.10
C GLY A 95 3.30 -0.71 -9.59
N PHE A 96 2.22 -1.34 -9.13
CA PHE A 96 0.85 -0.94 -9.45
C PHE A 96 0.52 0.48 -8.97
N MET A 97 0.83 0.82 -7.72
CA MET A 97 0.57 2.15 -7.16
C MET A 97 1.30 3.25 -7.94
N ALA A 98 2.56 2.99 -8.31
CA ALA A 98 3.39 3.91 -9.09
C ALA A 98 2.98 4.01 -10.56
N GLU A 99 2.39 2.96 -11.14
CA GLU A 99 1.87 2.98 -12.51
C GLU A 99 0.54 3.74 -12.61
N THR A 100 -0.32 3.63 -11.58
CA THR A 100 -1.69 4.18 -11.61
C THR A 100 -1.79 5.63 -11.15
N PHE A 101 -1.11 5.99 -10.06
CA PHE A 101 -1.08 7.37 -9.54
C PHE A 101 0.34 7.76 -9.11
N PRO A 102 1.29 7.84 -10.07
CA PRO A 102 2.69 8.17 -9.78
C PRO A 102 2.89 9.51 -9.04
N TRP A 103 2.05 10.52 -9.33
CA TRP A 103 2.10 11.83 -8.67
C TRP A 103 1.76 11.77 -7.17
N CYS A 104 1.06 10.71 -6.72
CA CYS A 104 0.79 10.49 -5.31
C CYS A 104 2.03 10.02 -4.53
N ILE A 105 3.11 9.62 -5.23
CA ILE A 105 4.34 9.17 -4.60
C ILE A 105 5.45 10.23 -4.75
N GLY A 106 5.59 10.83 -5.93
CA GLY A 106 6.62 11.84 -6.18
C GLY A 106 6.56 12.40 -7.59
N ASP A 107 7.72 12.68 -8.18
CA ASP A 107 7.79 13.09 -9.59
C ASP A 107 7.13 12.05 -10.50
N GLU A 108 6.12 12.49 -11.25
CA GLU A 108 5.23 11.64 -12.01
C GLU A 108 5.98 10.75 -13.00
N LYS A 109 6.83 11.36 -13.85
CA LYS A 109 7.58 10.63 -14.89
C LYS A 109 8.58 9.65 -14.29
N SER A 110 9.26 10.05 -13.21
CA SER A 110 10.19 9.15 -12.51
C SER A 110 9.47 7.94 -11.92
N TRP A 111 8.31 8.15 -11.29
CA TRP A 111 7.58 7.07 -10.64
C TRP A 111 6.85 6.17 -11.62
N GLU A 112 6.38 6.67 -12.75
CA GLU A 112 5.84 5.85 -13.83
C GLU A 112 6.89 4.83 -14.33
N GLN A 113 8.12 5.30 -14.61
CA GLN A 113 9.22 4.42 -15.03
C GLN A 113 9.59 3.39 -13.97
N LYS A 114 9.64 3.79 -12.70
CA LYS A 114 9.89 2.88 -11.57
C LYS A 114 8.76 1.85 -11.43
N GLY A 115 7.51 2.27 -11.61
CA GLY A 115 6.33 1.42 -11.60
C GLY A 115 6.44 0.31 -12.63
N LEU A 116 6.76 0.67 -13.88
CA LEU A 116 6.97 -0.30 -14.97
C LEU A 116 8.10 -1.29 -14.67
N ALA A 117 9.23 -0.81 -14.13
CA ALA A 117 10.35 -1.67 -13.77
C ALA A 117 9.99 -2.66 -12.66
N LEU A 118 9.31 -2.20 -11.60
CA LEU A 118 8.83 -3.04 -10.50
C LEU A 118 7.79 -4.06 -10.96
N ARG A 119 6.86 -3.66 -11.84
CA ARG A 119 5.86 -4.56 -12.44
C ARG A 119 6.49 -5.64 -13.30
N THR A 120 7.52 -5.29 -14.08
CA THR A 120 8.28 -6.25 -14.88
C THR A 120 8.97 -7.26 -13.96
N ARG A 121 9.70 -6.78 -12.95
CA ARG A 121 10.37 -7.66 -11.98
C ARG A 121 9.37 -8.52 -11.20
N GLY A 122 8.25 -7.96 -10.76
CA GLY A 122 7.21 -8.71 -10.05
C GLY A 122 6.66 -9.86 -10.89
N ARG A 123 6.48 -9.66 -12.20
CA ARG A 123 6.10 -10.71 -13.15
C ARG A 123 7.20 -11.76 -13.35
N GLU A 124 8.46 -11.37 -13.38
CA GLU A 124 9.58 -12.32 -13.46
C GLU A 124 9.68 -13.19 -12.19
N LEU A 125 9.56 -12.58 -11.02
CA LEU A 125 9.63 -13.26 -9.72
C LEU A 125 8.38 -14.10 -9.42
N LYS A 126 7.21 -13.69 -9.93
CA LYS A 126 5.93 -14.39 -9.75
C LYS A 126 5.12 -14.40 -11.06
N PRO A 127 5.48 -15.27 -12.03
CA PRO A 127 4.86 -15.28 -13.36
C PRO A 127 3.35 -15.56 -13.37
N ASN A 128 2.89 -16.37 -12.42
CA ASN A 128 1.47 -16.71 -12.28
C ASN A 128 0.68 -15.65 -11.50
N GLY A 129 1.30 -14.53 -11.13
CA GLY A 129 0.71 -13.49 -10.30
C GLY A 129 0.28 -13.98 -8.92
N TYR A 130 -0.66 -13.24 -8.33
CA TYR A 130 -1.26 -13.54 -7.04
C TYR A 130 -2.74 -13.90 -7.20
N PRO A 131 -3.21 -15.01 -6.62
CA PRO A 131 -4.64 -15.24 -6.52
C PRO A 131 -5.25 -14.21 -5.56
N PRO A 132 -6.52 -13.82 -5.73
CA PRO A 132 -7.20 -12.88 -4.83
C PRO A 132 -7.11 -13.27 -3.34
N ALA A 133 -7.21 -14.57 -3.05
CA ALA A 133 -7.09 -15.15 -1.71
C ALA A 133 -5.75 -14.84 -1.00
N HIS A 134 -4.70 -14.43 -1.73
CA HIS A 134 -3.43 -13.97 -1.14
C HIS A 134 -3.58 -12.67 -0.34
N PHE A 135 -4.55 -11.82 -0.73
CA PHE A 135 -4.77 -10.51 -0.14
C PHE A 135 -5.98 -10.47 0.81
N GLU A 136 -6.89 -11.44 0.71
CA GLU A 136 -8.10 -11.48 1.52
C GLU A 136 -7.80 -11.48 3.03
N GLY A 137 -8.58 -10.70 3.80
CA GLY A 137 -8.44 -10.57 5.25
C GLY A 137 -7.32 -9.63 5.73
N ARG A 138 -6.56 -9.00 4.82
CA ARG A 138 -5.43 -8.11 5.15
C ARG A 138 -5.84 -6.63 5.18
N GLY A 139 -7.03 -6.37 5.72
CA GLY A 139 -7.60 -5.04 5.87
C GLY A 139 -7.88 -4.33 4.54
N ALA A 140 -7.76 -3.00 4.50
CA ALA A 140 -8.10 -2.20 3.33
C ALA A 140 -7.14 -2.44 2.16
N TYR A 141 -5.83 -2.55 2.45
CA TYR A 141 -4.81 -3.00 1.51
C TYR A 141 -5.20 -4.33 0.86
N GLY A 142 -5.54 -5.31 1.71
CA GLY A 142 -5.93 -6.63 1.27
C GLY A 142 -7.18 -6.62 0.40
N ASN A 143 -8.20 -5.87 0.80
CA ASN A 143 -9.43 -5.73 0.03
C ASN A 143 -9.15 -5.14 -1.36
N TYR A 144 -8.39 -4.05 -1.43
CA TYR A 144 -8.03 -3.38 -2.68
C TYR A 144 -7.26 -4.31 -3.63
N PHE A 145 -6.16 -4.91 -3.16
CA PHE A 145 -5.34 -5.76 -4.02
C PHE A 145 -5.98 -7.13 -4.33
N SER A 146 -6.89 -7.63 -3.48
CA SER A 146 -7.73 -8.78 -3.85
C SER A 146 -8.63 -8.46 -5.04
N HIS A 147 -9.17 -7.24 -5.11
CA HIS A 147 -9.98 -6.78 -6.24
C HIS A 147 -9.11 -6.63 -7.49
N MET A 148 -7.96 -5.96 -7.39
CA MET A 148 -7.04 -5.80 -8.52
C MET A 148 -6.55 -7.14 -9.08
N ALA A 149 -6.29 -8.12 -8.22
CA ALA A 149 -5.94 -9.48 -8.62
C ALA A 149 -7.08 -10.21 -9.38
N ARG A 150 -8.35 -9.89 -9.12
CA ARG A 150 -9.51 -10.51 -9.81
C ARG A 150 -9.70 -9.97 -11.22
N ILE A 151 -9.58 -8.67 -11.39
CA ILE A 151 -9.90 -8.01 -12.67
C ILE A 151 -8.77 -8.11 -13.69
N GLY A 152 -7.64 -8.74 -13.33
CA GLY A 152 -6.49 -8.85 -14.21
C GLY A 152 -5.98 -7.47 -14.63
N ALA A 153 -6.07 -6.47 -13.75
CA ALA A 153 -5.42 -5.17 -13.95
C ALA A 153 -3.91 -5.36 -13.80
N LEU A 154 -3.34 -6.19 -14.68
CA LEU A 154 -1.99 -6.75 -14.69
C LEU A 154 -1.58 -7.18 -16.10
#